data_AF-A0A7S8EB11-F1
#
_entry.id   AF-A0A7S8EB11-F1
#
_cell.length_a   1.000
_cell.length_b   1.000
_cell.length_c   1.000
_cell.angle_alpha   90.00
_cell.angle_beta   90.00
_cell.angle_gamma   90.00
#
_symmetry.space_group_name_H-M   'P 1'
#
loop_
_entity.id
_entity.type
_entity.pdbx_description
1 polymer ?
#
loop_
_entity_poly.entity_id
_entity_poly.type
_entity_poly.pdbx_seq_one_letter_code
_entity_poly.pdbx_strand_id
1 'polypeptide(L)'
;MCSLVPPVLLIGRDVLYERMVHQLLSPQPQARLPIVICGMGGVGKSAFAASVMNDSRIQQHFEASIFCASLGKHPDILDFLKCWAAQCGIEVKEPTEARTLFLRLNAYFAKRSVLFIIDDIWEVDHASFFLLGGYDCCFIITTRLPSIANHLAARQADIIPLSLLNAPESHTLLQALTQQPYFGEIEGLPLLIQTLAILLNQPHSLVSDQEKLSLFHQILSAKPPLNYALPANETINNVADLLRRSFQDVPTQKLTYLKQLSQTVHATTVFHLNTLQALWHQEDAKSLVREFVNYGILEPLGQEKFYFSLLMKAFIDLHL
;
A
#
# COMPACT_ATOMS: atom_id res chain seq x y z
N MET A 1 13.26 -1.22 -11.22
CA MET A 1 14.13 -0.59 -10.20
C MET A 1 13.41 -0.68 -8.86
N CYS A 2 14.13 -0.91 -7.76
CA CYS A 2 13.51 -0.93 -6.44
C CYS A 2 13.06 0.49 -6.06
N SER A 3 11.75 0.69 -6.04
CA SER A 3 11.05 1.95 -5.79
C SER A 3 10.66 2.15 -4.33
N LEU A 4 10.99 1.17 -3.49
CA LEU A 4 10.61 1.14 -2.09
C LEU A 4 11.57 1.96 -1.25
N VAL A 5 11.06 3.02 -0.64
CA VAL A 5 11.81 3.90 0.25
C VAL A 5 11.40 3.59 1.69
N PRO A 6 12.35 3.21 2.58
CA PRO A 6 12.03 3.02 3.99
C PRO A 6 11.60 4.35 4.62
N PRO A 7 10.61 4.33 5.53
CA PRO A 7 10.26 5.52 6.28
C PRO A 7 11.40 5.85 7.25
N VAL A 8 11.47 7.13 7.66
CA VAL A 8 12.40 7.56 8.71
C VAL A 8 12.08 6.86 10.04
N LEU A 9 10.80 6.64 10.31
CA LEU A 9 10.30 6.00 11.53
C LEU A 9 9.14 5.05 11.21
N LEU A 10 9.12 3.92 11.91
CA LEU A 10 8.04 2.94 11.84
C LEU A 10 7.47 2.77 13.25
N ILE A 11 6.31 3.38 13.52
CA ILE A 11 5.68 3.39 14.85
C ILE A 11 4.54 2.38 14.93
N GLY A 12 4.41 1.68 16.06
CA GLY A 12 3.28 0.78 16.35
C GLY A 12 3.32 -0.54 15.59
N ARG A 13 4.45 -0.89 14.97
CA ARG A 13 4.59 -2.08 14.12
C ARG A 13 5.63 -3.08 14.62
N ASP A 14 6.22 -2.86 15.79
CA ASP A 14 7.38 -3.61 16.28
C ASP A 14 7.13 -5.12 16.36
N VAL A 15 5.96 -5.52 16.88
CA VAL A 15 5.58 -6.94 16.99
C VAL A 15 5.43 -7.60 15.62
N LEU A 16 4.78 -6.92 14.67
CA LEU A 16 4.61 -7.44 13.31
C LEU A 16 5.95 -7.48 12.57
N TYR A 17 6.78 -6.46 12.79
CA TYR A 17 8.12 -6.33 12.21
C TYR A 17 9.01 -7.50 12.64
N GLU A 18 9.16 -7.73 13.94
CA GLU A 18 9.99 -8.82 14.47
C GLU A 18 9.44 -10.20 14.08
N ARG A 19 8.12 -10.39 14.07
CA ARG A 19 7.51 -11.62 13.57
C ARG A 19 7.90 -11.87 12.12
N MET A 20 7.82 -10.86 11.26
CA MET A 20 8.11 -11.00 9.84
C MET A 20 9.60 -11.27 9.59
N VAL A 21 10.50 -10.56 10.28
CA VAL A 21 11.94 -10.82 10.19
C VAL A 21 12.26 -12.25 10.65
N HIS A 22 11.70 -12.69 11.78
CA HIS A 22 11.88 -14.06 12.25
C HIS A 22 11.35 -15.10 11.26
N GLN A 23 10.18 -14.84 10.65
CA GLN A 23 9.59 -15.75 9.67
C GLN A 23 10.45 -15.88 8.41
N LEU A 24 11.00 -14.76 7.91
CA LEU A 24 11.88 -14.75 6.72
C LEU A 24 13.23 -15.42 6.96
N LEU A 25 13.74 -15.38 8.19
CA LEU A 25 15.02 -16.01 8.57
C LEU A 25 14.87 -17.47 9.04
N SER A 26 13.64 -17.97 9.11
CA SER A 26 13.37 -19.33 9.60
C SER A 26 13.81 -20.37 8.55
N PRO A 27 14.62 -21.37 8.90
CA PRO A 27 15.15 -22.39 7.97
C PRO A 27 14.09 -23.41 7.49
N GLN A 28 12.81 -23.13 7.70
CA GLN A 28 11.74 -24.06 7.36
C GLN A 28 11.60 -24.22 5.83
N PRO A 29 11.14 -25.40 5.37
CA PRO A 29 10.69 -25.64 3.99
C PRO A 29 9.47 -24.79 3.61
N GLN A 30 9.63 -23.48 3.51
CA GLN A 30 8.61 -22.59 2.96
C GLN A 30 8.80 -22.53 1.45
N ALA A 31 8.53 -23.65 0.77
CA ALA A 31 8.60 -23.68 -0.69
C ALA A 31 7.69 -22.60 -1.28
N ARG A 32 8.29 -21.48 -1.72
CA ARG A 32 7.67 -20.37 -2.46
C ARG A 32 6.38 -19.79 -1.85
N LEU A 33 6.22 -19.82 -0.54
CA LEU A 33 5.04 -19.25 0.10
C LEU A 33 5.25 -17.76 0.40
N PRO A 34 4.45 -16.86 -0.19
CA PRO A 34 4.61 -15.42 0.08
C PRO A 34 4.03 -15.03 1.43
N ILE A 35 4.75 -14.15 2.12
CA ILE A 35 4.21 -13.35 3.22
C ILE A 35 3.50 -12.14 2.60
N VAL A 36 2.20 -12.01 2.85
CA VAL A 36 1.38 -10.97 2.20
C VAL A 36 0.99 -9.89 3.20
N ILE A 37 1.49 -8.68 2.99
CA ILE A 37 1.12 -7.49 3.75
C ILE A 37 -0.15 -6.89 3.14
N CYS A 38 -1.22 -6.81 3.93
CA CYS A 38 -2.53 -6.33 3.48
C CYS A 38 -3.04 -5.18 4.35
N GLY A 39 -3.87 -4.29 3.79
CA GLY A 39 -4.49 -3.17 4.48
C GLY A 39 -4.77 -1.98 3.53
N MET A 40 -5.54 -0.99 3.98
CA MET A 40 -5.96 0.15 3.16
C MET A 40 -4.80 0.95 2.50
N GLY A 41 -5.14 1.79 1.52
CA GLY A 41 -4.21 2.77 0.97
C GLY A 41 -3.72 3.75 2.04
N GLY A 42 -2.42 4.08 2.05
CA GLY A 42 -1.83 5.02 3.01
C GLY A 42 -1.50 4.45 4.40
N VAL A 43 -1.83 3.19 4.68
CA VAL A 43 -1.55 2.54 5.99
C VAL A 43 -0.07 2.21 6.23
N GLY A 44 0.77 2.30 5.19
CA GLY A 44 2.21 2.09 5.28
C GLY A 44 2.73 0.70 4.88
N LYS A 45 1.99 -0.09 4.08
CA LYS A 45 2.43 -1.44 3.64
C LYS A 45 3.79 -1.44 2.94
N SER A 46 3.96 -0.61 1.92
CA SER A 46 5.20 -0.49 1.15
C SER A 46 6.34 0.02 2.03
N ALA A 47 6.05 0.96 2.94
CA ALA A 47 7.00 1.48 3.92
C ALA A 47 7.44 0.38 4.91
N PHE A 48 6.51 -0.45 5.39
CA PHE A 48 6.78 -1.60 6.26
C PHE A 48 7.64 -2.66 5.56
N ALA A 49 7.30 -3.02 4.31
CA ALA A 49 8.12 -3.92 3.50
C ALA A 49 9.53 -3.37 3.28
N ALA A 50 9.66 -2.06 3.01
CA ALA A 50 10.94 -1.39 2.86
C ALA A 50 11.75 -1.38 4.16
N SER A 51 11.13 -1.21 5.33
CA SER A 51 11.82 -1.33 6.62
C SER A 51 12.36 -2.75 6.83
N VAL A 52 11.55 -3.78 6.58
CA VAL A 52 11.98 -5.19 6.73
C VAL A 52 13.12 -5.53 5.77
N MET A 53 13.03 -5.05 4.53
CA MET A 53 14.09 -5.20 3.53
C MET A 53 15.43 -4.62 4.04
N ASN A 54 15.39 -3.48 4.72
CA ASN A 54 16.58 -2.78 5.22
C ASN A 54 17.05 -3.29 6.60
N ASP A 55 16.40 -4.30 7.19
CA ASP A 55 16.88 -4.94 8.42
C ASP A 55 18.25 -5.57 8.17
N SER A 56 19.21 -5.32 9.07
CA SER A 56 20.58 -5.81 8.91
C SER A 56 20.66 -7.34 8.87
N ARG A 57 19.78 -8.05 9.60
CA ARG A 57 19.71 -9.52 9.60
C ARG A 57 19.23 -10.04 8.25
N ILE A 58 18.24 -9.37 7.65
CA ILE A 58 17.70 -9.69 6.32
C ILE A 58 18.74 -9.43 5.24
N GLN A 59 19.37 -8.25 5.28
CA GLN A 59 20.46 -7.89 4.36
C GLN A 59 21.62 -8.89 4.41
N GLN A 60 22.00 -9.31 5.62
CA GLN A 60 23.06 -10.30 5.82
C GLN A 60 22.66 -11.69 5.30
N HIS A 61 21.42 -12.13 5.58
CA HIS A 61 20.97 -13.46 5.19
C HIS A 61 20.88 -13.65 3.67
N PHE A 62 20.29 -12.67 2.97
CA PHE A 62 20.15 -12.74 1.51
C PHE A 62 21.37 -12.18 0.77
N GLU A 63 22.46 -11.82 1.46
CA GLU A 63 23.69 -11.27 0.87
C GLU A 63 23.42 -10.12 -0.13
N ALA A 64 22.50 -9.22 0.23
CA ALA A 64 22.01 -8.14 -0.64
C ALA A 64 21.34 -8.58 -1.97
N SER A 65 21.03 -9.87 -2.15
CA SER A 65 20.24 -10.40 -3.27
C SER A 65 18.75 -10.16 -3.06
N ILE A 66 18.36 -8.89 -3.21
CA ILE A 66 16.96 -8.45 -3.05
C ILE A 66 16.46 -7.83 -4.34
N PHE A 67 15.34 -8.33 -4.83
CA PHE A 67 14.71 -7.88 -6.07
C PHE A 67 13.33 -7.31 -5.79
N CYS A 68 13.11 -6.05 -6.20
CA CYS A 68 11.82 -5.39 -6.00
C CYS A 68 11.12 -5.09 -7.33
N ALA A 69 9.78 -5.16 -7.30
CA ALA A 69 8.91 -4.68 -8.36
C ALA A 69 7.65 -4.03 -7.75
N SER A 70 7.39 -2.75 -8.03
CA SER A 70 6.13 -2.09 -7.68
C SER A 70 5.21 -2.09 -8.89
N LEU A 71 4.22 -3.00 -8.91
CA LEU A 71 3.42 -3.27 -10.10
C LEU A 71 2.34 -2.21 -10.34
N GLY A 72 1.59 -1.85 -9.31
CA GLY A 72 0.38 -1.05 -9.50
C GLY A 72 -0.70 -1.81 -10.28
N LYS A 73 -1.72 -1.08 -10.76
CA LYS A 73 -2.90 -1.67 -11.40
C LYS A 73 -2.62 -2.24 -12.78
N HIS A 74 -1.87 -1.50 -13.59
CA HIS A 74 -1.61 -1.80 -15.00
C HIS A 74 -0.10 -1.97 -15.25
N PRO A 75 0.55 -3.01 -14.70
CA PRO A 75 2.00 -3.19 -14.80
C PRO A 75 2.45 -3.64 -16.20
N ASP A 76 3.59 -3.14 -16.65
CA ASP A 76 4.36 -3.78 -17.72
C ASP A 76 5.23 -4.90 -17.12
N ILE A 77 4.65 -6.11 -17.06
CA ILE A 77 5.31 -7.30 -16.51
C ILE A 77 6.62 -7.61 -17.25
N LEU A 78 6.64 -7.43 -18.57
CA LEU A 78 7.80 -7.77 -19.39
C LEU A 78 8.98 -6.85 -19.05
N ASP A 79 8.73 -5.55 -18.89
CA ASP A 79 9.76 -4.57 -18.54
C ASP A 79 10.37 -4.83 -17.15
N PHE A 80 9.56 -5.22 -16.16
CA PHE A 80 10.08 -5.65 -14.86
C PHE A 80 11.02 -6.86 -14.99
N LEU A 81 10.60 -7.88 -15.74
CA LEU A 81 11.42 -9.08 -15.94
C LEU A 81 12.70 -8.78 -16.74
N LYS A 82 12.64 -7.89 -17.75
CA LYS A 82 13.83 -7.41 -18.46
C LYS A 82 14.80 -6.69 -17.53
N CYS A 83 14.28 -5.85 -16.63
CA CYS A 83 15.09 -5.16 -15.62
C CYS A 83 15.79 -6.14 -14.68
N TRP A 84 15.10 -7.19 -14.22
CA TRP A 84 15.72 -8.23 -13.38
C TRP A 84 16.72 -9.08 -14.16
N ALA A 85 16.42 -9.44 -15.41
CA ALA A 85 17.36 -10.14 -16.28
C ALA A 85 18.67 -9.35 -16.47
N ALA A 86 18.57 -8.04 -16.69
CA ALA A 86 19.73 -7.17 -16.79
C ALA A 86 20.56 -7.15 -15.49
N GLN A 87 19.92 -7.07 -14.32
CA GLN A 87 20.60 -7.14 -13.01
C GLN A 87 21.30 -8.48 -12.78
N CYS A 88 20.76 -9.57 -13.32
CA CYS A 88 21.37 -10.91 -13.26
C CYS A 88 22.44 -11.16 -14.34
N GLY A 89 22.67 -10.22 -15.26
CA GLY A 89 23.56 -10.42 -16.42
C GLY A 89 23.01 -11.41 -17.45
N ILE A 90 21.69 -11.64 -17.47
CA ILE A 90 21.01 -12.53 -18.42
C ILE A 90 20.72 -11.74 -19.70
N GLU A 91 21.37 -12.12 -20.80
CA GLU A 91 21.15 -11.50 -22.11
C GLU A 91 19.69 -11.72 -22.58
N VAL A 92 18.98 -10.66 -22.92
CA VAL A 92 17.62 -10.71 -23.46
C VAL A 92 17.69 -10.55 -24.98
N LYS A 93 17.20 -11.55 -25.73
CA LYS A 93 17.10 -11.50 -27.19
C LYS A 93 15.71 -11.06 -27.60
N GLU A 94 15.61 -10.05 -28.45
CA GLU A 94 14.33 -9.54 -28.93
C GLU A 94 13.92 -10.22 -30.26
N PRO A 95 12.62 -10.46 -30.47
CA PRO A 95 11.52 -10.25 -29.53
C PRO A 95 11.51 -11.31 -28.41
N THR A 96 11.16 -10.91 -27.18
CA THR A 96 10.96 -11.85 -26.07
C THR A 96 9.57 -11.70 -25.44
N GLU A 97 9.08 -12.78 -24.86
CA GLU A 97 7.85 -12.83 -24.08
C GLU A 97 8.14 -12.89 -22.58
N ALA A 98 7.20 -12.41 -21.75
CA ALA A 98 7.33 -12.42 -20.30
C ALA A 98 7.53 -13.85 -19.77
N ARG A 99 6.81 -14.83 -20.32
CA ARG A 99 6.92 -16.24 -19.93
C ARG A 99 8.31 -16.82 -20.21
N THR A 100 8.95 -16.43 -21.31
CA THR A 100 10.30 -16.87 -21.66
C THR A 100 11.32 -16.32 -20.67
N LEU A 101 11.22 -15.04 -20.30
CA LEU A 101 12.09 -14.46 -19.28
C LEU A 101 11.84 -15.04 -17.89
N PHE A 102 10.58 -15.26 -17.52
CA PHE A 102 10.21 -15.94 -16.27
C PHE A 102 10.95 -17.28 -16.14
N LEU A 103 10.90 -18.13 -17.17
CA LEU A 103 11.56 -19.44 -17.11
C LEU A 103 13.08 -19.33 -16.93
N ARG A 104 13.71 -18.38 -17.62
CA ARG A 104 15.17 -18.15 -17.52
C ARG A 104 15.57 -17.61 -16.16
N LEU A 105 14.84 -16.62 -15.64
CA LEU A 105 15.05 -16.07 -14.30
C LEU A 105 14.78 -17.12 -13.22
N ASN A 106 13.71 -17.91 -13.37
CA ASN A 106 13.38 -18.99 -12.45
C ASN A 106 14.51 -20.03 -12.38
N ALA A 107 15.08 -20.42 -13.53
CA ALA A 107 16.23 -21.31 -13.59
C ALA A 107 17.48 -20.68 -12.96
N TYR A 108 17.70 -19.38 -13.18
CA TYR A 108 18.78 -18.63 -12.53
C TYR A 108 18.61 -18.63 -11.00
N PHE A 109 17.45 -18.28 -10.47
CA PHE A 109 17.24 -18.19 -9.03
C PHE A 109 17.05 -19.53 -8.32
N ALA A 110 16.90 -20.65 -9.05
CA ALA A 110 16.58 -21.97 -8.48
C ALA A 110 17.54 -22.48 -7.39
N LYS A 111 18.80 -22.03 -7.37
CA LYS A 111 19.83 -22.43 -6.40
C LYS A 111 20.42 -21.26 -5.62
N ARG A 112 19.69 -20.15 -5.53
CA ARG A 112 20.15 -18.91 -4.88
C ARG A 112 19.23 -18.56 -3.70
N SER A 113 19.80 -17.89 -2.72
CA SER A 113 19.06 -17.23 -1.65
C SER A 113 18.66 -15.85 -2.13
N VAL A 114 17.36 -15.58 -2.24
CA VAL A 114 16.86 -14.31 -2.80
C VAL A 114 15.60 -13.88 -2.09
N LEU A 115 15.52 -12.59 -1.73
CA LEU A 115 14.28 -11.97 -1.28
C LEU A 115 13.63 -11.20 -2.43
N PHE A 116 12.42 -11.60 -2.79
CA PHE A 116 11.59 -10.87 -3.75
C PHE A 116 10.56 -10.01 -3.02
N ILE A 117 10.45 -8.74 -3.41
CA ILE A 117 9.44 -7.83 -2.88
C ILE A 117 8.55 -7.34 -4.02
N ILE A 118 7.30 -7.81 -4.03
CA ILE A 118 6.33 -7.48 -5.07
C ILE A 118 5.27 -6.57 -4.48
N ASP A 119 5.41 -5.29 -4.76
CA ASP A 119 4.65 -4.22 -4.13
C ASP A 119 3.45 -3.79 -4.99
N ASP A 120 2.36 -3.44 -4.30
CA ASP A 120 1.09 -2.95 -4.84
C ASP A 120 0.49 -3.89 -5.91
N ILE A 121 0.27 -5.16 -5.54
CA ILE A 121 -0.44 -6.14 -6.40
C ILE A 121 -1.95 -5.86 -6.42
N TRP A 122 -2.50 -5.80 -7.64
CA TRP A 122 -3.93 -5.65 -7.92
C TRP A 122 -4.56 -6.85 -8.64
N GLU A 123 -3.76 -7.77 -9.16
CA GLU A 123 -4.25 -9.01 -9.78
C GLU A 123 -3.34 -10.18 -9.43
N VAL A 124 -3.93 -11.34 -9.17
CA VAL A 124 -3.20 -12.57 -8.83
C VAL A 124 -2.29 -13.00 -9.98
N ASP A 125 -2.79 -12.91 -11.20
CA ASP A 125 -2.07 -13.40 -12.39
C ASP A 125 -0.77 -12.62 -12.61
N HIS A 126 -0.74 -11.33 -12.29
CA HIS A 126 0.48 -10.52 -12.31
C HIS A 126 1.54 -11.02 -11.32
N ALA A 127 1.13 -11.43 -10.11
CA ALA A 127 2.07 -11.93 -9.11
C ALA A 127 2.76 -13.24 -9.55
N SER A 128 2.07 -14.08 -10.34
CA SER A 128 2.60 -15.38 -10.78
C SER A 128 3.91 -15.28 -11.58
N PHE A 129 4.13 -14.18 -12.30
CA PHE A 129 5.37 -13.91 -13.05
C PHE A 129 6.57 -13.57 -12.16
N PHE A 130 6.37 -13.36 -10.85
CA PHE A 130 7.44 -12.97 -9.94
C PHE A 130 7.72 -13.99 -8.84
N LEU A 131 6.92 -15.07 -8.74
CA LEU A 131 7.14 -16.20 -7.84
C LEU A 131 8.27 -17.13 -8.37
N LEU A 132 9.49 -16.59 -8.40
CA LEU A 132 10.68 -17.19 -9.03
C LEU A 132 11.58 -17.96 -8.06
N GLY A 133 12.33 -18.93 -8.58
CA GLY A 133 13.48 -19.49 -7.88
C GLY A 133 13.20 -20.75 -7.07
N GLY A 134 13.99 -20.95 -6.03
CA GLY A 134 14.15 -22.23 -5.33
C GLY A 134 13.60 -22.25 -3.90
N TYR A 135 14.09 -23.20 -3.12
CA TYR A 135 13.70 -23.40 -1.71
C TYR A 135 14.07 -22.22 -0.82
N ASP A 136 15.20 -21.56 -1.11
CA ASP A 136 15.75 -20.46 -0.30
C ASP A 136 15.34 -19.07 -0.82
N CYS A 137 14.31 -19.04 -1.68
CA CYS A 137 13.73 -17.79 -2.17
C CYS A 137 12.49 -17.44 -1.34
N CYS A 138 12.48 -16.22 -0.80
CA CYS A 138 11.39 -15.70 0.00
C CYS A 138 10.66 -14.58 -0.75
N PHE A 139 9.38 -14.38 -0.43
CA PHE A 139 8.53 -13.39 -1.09
C PHE A 139 7.80 -12.55 -0.06
N ILE A 140 7.91 -11.23 -0.22
CA ILE A 140 7.06 -10.25 0.44
C ILE A 140 6.16 -9.69 -0.65
N ILE A 141 4.85 -9.80 -0.45
CA ILE A 141 3.88 -9.21 -1.36
C ILE A 141 3.10 -8.14 -0.60
N THR A 142 2.87 -6.98 -1.20
CA THR A 142 1.93 -6.00 -0.65
C THR A 142 0.70 -5.88 -1.55
N THR A 143 -0.47 -5.81 -0.93
CA THR A 143 -1.73 -5.52 -1.64
C THR A 143 -2.66 -4.76 -0.73
N ARG A 144 -3.56 -3.97 -1.30
CA ARG A 144 -4.66 -3.35 -0.55
C ARG A 144 -5.94 -4.17 -0.57
N LEU A 145 -5.97 -5.26 -1.32
CA LEU A 145 -7.18 -6.05 -1.59
C LEU A 145 -7.18 -7.33 -0.75
N PRO A 146 -8.10 -7.49 0.22
CA PRO A 146 -8.17 -8.69 1.04
C PRO A 146 -8.39 -9.97 0.22
N SER A 147 -9.13 -9.88 -0.90
CA SER A 147 -9.36 -11.01 -1.81
C SER A 147 -8.05 -11.54 -2.41
N ILE A 148 -7.14 -10.66 -2.80
CA ILE A 148 -5.82 -11.00 -3.33
C ILE A 148 -4.93 -11.56 -2.22
N ALA A 149 -4.93 -10.93 -1.04
CA ALA A 149 -4.15 -11.41 0.08
C ALA A 149 -4.51 -12.86 0.47
N ASN A 150 -5.80 -13.17 0.53
CA ASN A 150 -6.29 -14.52 0.80
C ASN A 150 -6.00 -15.53 -0.32
N HIS A 151 -5.84 -15.07 -1.57
CA HIS A 151 -5.52 -15.96 -2.68
C HIS A 151 -4.02 -16.27 -2.75
N LEU A 152 -3.15 -15.28 -2.49
CA LEU A 152 -1.70 -15.43 -2.60
C LEU A 152 -1.08 -16.09 -1.36
N ALA A 153 -1.61 -15.79 -0.17
CA ALA A 153 -1.09 -16.39 1.05
C ALA A 153 -1.54 -17.85 1.19
N ALA A 154 -0.62 -18.75 1.51
CA ALA A 154 -0.94 -20.16 1.72
C ALA A 154 -1.67 -20.41 3.05
N ARG A 155 -1.40 -19.58 4.07
CA ARG A 155 -2.04 -19.67 5.38
C ARG A 155 -2.45 -18.29 5.84
N GLN A 156 -3.47 -18.23 6.69
CA GLN A 156 -3.86 -16.96 7.34
C GLN A 156 -2.71 -16.36 8.17
N ALA A 157 -1.84 -17.20 8.72
CA ALA A 157 -0.64 -16.77 9.43
C ALA A 157 0.43 -16.13 8.52
N ASP A 158 0.32 -16.27 7.20
CA ASP A 158 1.22 -15.63 6.24
C ASP A 158 0.69 -14.27 5.77
N ILE A 159 -0.53 -13.89 6.20
CA ILE A 159 -1.06 -12.54 6.00
C ILE A 159 -0.65 -11.66 7.19
N ILE A 160 -0.05 -10.51 6.88
CA ILE A 160 0.29 -9.44 7.81
C ILE A 160 -0.70 -8.29 7.60
N PRO A 161 -1.81 -8.24 8.37
CA PRO A 161 -2.74 -7.13 8.29
C PRO A 161 -2.15 -5.89 8.96
N LEU A 162 -2.05 -4.79 8.22
CA LEU A 162 -1.74 -3.46 8.76
C LEU A 162 -3.03 -2.66 8.92
N SER A 163 -3.35 -2.32 10.16
CA SER A 163 -4.47 -1.45 10.53
C SER A 163 -4.05 0.00 10.63
N LEU A 164 -4.99 0.93 10.83
CA LEU A 164 -4.66 2.26 11.34
C LEU A 164 -3.84 2.18 12.63
N LEU A 165 -3.03 3.21 12.87
CA LEU A 165 -2.39 3.45 14.16
C LEU A 165 -3.46 3.79 15.20
N ASN A 166 -3.26 3.35 16.43
CA ASN A 166 -4.09 3.83 17.53
C ASN A 166 -3.74 5.29 17.90
N ALA A 167 -4.55 5.92 18.76
CA ALA A 167 -4.34 7.33 19.12
C ALA A 167 -2.95 7.58 19.74
N PRO A 168 -2.48 6.79 20.73
CA PRO A 168 -1.11 6.91 21.25
C PRO A 168 -0.03 6.85 20.15
N GLU A 169 -0.07 5.82 19.30
CA GLU A 169 0.89 5.65 18.20
C GLU A 169 0.85 6.80 17.20
N SER A 170 -0.36 7.31 16.89
CA SER A 170 -0.55 8.43 15.98
C SER A 170 0.08 9.71 16.52
N HIS A 171 -0.11 9.98 17.80
CA HIS A 171 0.52 11.11 18.49
C HIS A 171 2.04 10.94 18.56
N THR A 172 2.54 9.74 18.89
CA THR A 172 3.97 9.44 18.91
C THR A 172 4.61 9.66 17.54
N LEU A 173 3.97 9.19 16.47
CA LEU A 173 4.46 9.41 15.10
C LEU A 173 4.50 10.91 14.77
N LEU A 174 3.44 11.66 15.08
CA LEU A 174 3.41 13.11 14.79
C LEU A 174 4.51 13.85 15.56
N GLN A 175 4.63 13.62 16.87
CA GLN A 175 5.63 14.26 17.74
C GLN A 175 7.06 13.95 17.32
N ALA A 176 7.30 12.75 16.78
CA ALA A 176 8.63 12.38 16.28
C ALA A 176 8.99 13.10 14.97
N LEU A 177 8.01 13.62 14.24
CA LEU A 177 8.20 14.28 12.95
C LEU A 177 8.12 15.81 13.01
N THR A 178 7.49 16.38 14.05
CA THR A 178 7.39 17.82 14.23
C THR A 178 7.41 18.23 15.71
N GLN A 179 8.03 19.38 16.00
CA GLN A 179 7.99 20.02 17.32
C GLN A 179 6.80 20.99 17.47
N GLN A 180 6.03 21.20 16.40
CA GLN A 180 4.88 22.09 16.42
C GLN A 180 3.67 21.41 17.06
N PRO A 181 2.89 22.11 17.89
CA PRO A 181 1.71 21.55 18.49
C PRO A 181 0.58 21.36 17.45
N TYR A 182 -0.17 20.29 17.59
CA TYR A 182 -1.43 20.05 16.88
C TYR A 182 -2.44 19.50 17.89
N PHE A 183 -3.61 20.15 17.97
CA PHE A 183 -4.63 19.87 18.98
C PHE A 183 -5.88 19.20 18.40
N GLY A 184 -5.93 18.99 17.09
CA GLY A 184 -7.02 18.33 16.41
C GLY A 184 -7.01 16.82 16.59
N GLU A 185 -8.13 16.20 16.22
CA GLU A 185 -8.21 14.76 16.09
C GLU A 185 -7.32 14.30 14.92
N ILE A 186 -6.58 13.21 15.16
CA ILE A 186 -5.70 12.60 14.16
C ILE A 186 -6.31 11.25 13.79
N GLU A 187 -6.76 11.13 12.54
CA GLU A 187 -7.04 9.82 11.97
C GLU A 187 -5.71 9.06 11.84
N GLY A 188 -5.66 7.83 12.36
CA GLY A 188 -4.44 7.03 12.50
C GLY A 188 -3.82 6.52 11.20
N LEU A 189 -4.01 7.24 10.09
CA LEU A 189 -3.48 6.91 8.78
C LEU A 189 -2.07 7.51 8.64
N PRO A 190 -0.99 6.70 8.54
CA PRO A 190 0.38 7.21 8.46
C PRO A 190 0.64 8.20 7.32
N LEU A 191 -0.03 8.03 6.16
CA LEU A 191 0.04 9.01 5.07
C LEU A 191 -0.46 10.39 5.50
N LEU A 192 -1.59 10.45 6.22
CA LEU A 192 -2.17 11.69 6.72
C LEU A 192 -1.23 12.34 7.75
N ILE A 193 -0.78 11.55 8.73
CA ILE A 193 0.06 12.04 9.84
C ILE A 193 1.37 12.63 9.33
N GLN A 194 2.06 11.94 8.42
CA GLN A 194 3.32 12.42 7.86
C GLN A 194 3.13 13.69 7.01
N THR A 195 2.04 13.75 6.22
CA THR A 195 1.74 14.94 5.42
C THR A 195 1.42 16.14 6.32
N LEU A 196 0.64 15.92 7.39
CA LEU A 196 0.36 16.94 8.40
C LEU A 196 1.65 17.43 9.06
N ALA A 197 2.58 16.54 9.43
CA ALA A 197 3.87 16.93 10.00
C ALA A 197 4.69 17.80 9.04
N ILE A 198 4.70 17.48 7.74
CA ILE A 198 5.35 18.29 6.70
C ILE A 198 4.77 19.70 6.67
N LEU A 199 3.44 19.84 6.70
CA LEU A 199 2.77 21.13 6.70
C LEU A 199 3.07 21.94 7.95
N LEU A 200 3.01 21.31 9.13
CA LEU A 200 3.29 21.96 10.40
C LEU A 200 4.72 22.51 10.46
N ASN A 201 5.68 21.83 9.83
CA ASN A 201 7.06 22.28 9.76
C ASN A 201 7.30 23.46 8.78
N GLN A 202 6.30 23.91 8.00
CA GLN A 202 6.45 25.06 7.10
C GLN A 202 6.26 26.39 7.84
N PRO A 203 7.06 27.43 7.52
CA PRO A 203 6.89 28.76 8.10
C PRO A 203 5.54 29.36 7.68
N HIS A 204 4.79 29.89 8.66
CA HIS A 204 3.44 30.49 8.49
C HIS A 204 2.25 29.53 8.28
N SER A 205 2.42 28.24 8.53
CA SER A 205 1.30 27.29 8.56
C SER A 205 0.34 27.60 9.73
N LEU A 206 -0.69 28.41 9.46
CA LEU A 206 -1.87 28.51 10.31
C LEU A 206 -2.75 27.27 10.07
N VAL A 207 -2.26 26.11 10.51
CA VAL A 207 -3.10 24.90 10.59
C VAL A 207 -4.00 25.07 11.82
N SER A 208 -5.11 25.79 11.61
CA SER A 208 -6.19 25.87 12.59
C SER A 208 -7.27 24.87 12.18
N ASP A 209 -7.62 23.96 13.09
CA ASP A 209 -8.73 23.01 12.90
C ASP A 209 -10.11 23.68 12.79
N GLN A 210 -10.18 25.00 12.97
CA GLN A 210 -11.42 25.76 12.90
C GLN A 210 -12.10 25.65 11.53
N GLU A 211 -11.34 25.32 10.47
CA GLU A 211 -11.87 25.00 9.14
C GLU A 211 -11.28 23.67 8.63
N LYS A 212 -11.81 22.52 9.07
CA LYS A 212 -11.33 21.18 8.65
C LYS A 212 -11.12 21.04 7.12
N LEU A 213 -11.97 21.65 6.30
CA LEU A 213 -11.85 21.57 4.84
C LEU A 213 -10.62 22.33 4.30
N SER A 214 -10.24 23.46 4.89
CA SER A 214 -9.05 24.22 4.47
C SER A 214 -7.76 23.46 4.81
N LEU A 215 -7.73 22.79 5.96
CA LEU A 215 -6.63 21.88 6.33
C LEU A 215 -6.50 20.73 5.31
N PHE A 216 -7.59 20.04 4.99
CA PHE A 216 -7.52 18.94 4.01
C PHE A 216 -7.12 19.42 2.61
N HIS A 217 -7.53 20.62 2.19
CA HIS A 217 -7.05 21.22 0.95
C HIS A 217 -5.52 21.41 0.97
N GLN A 218 -4.95 21.89 2.07
CA GLN A 218 -3.49 22.01 2.23
C GLN A 218 -2.81 20.64 2.20
N ILE A 219 -3.37 19.64 2.90
CA ILE A 219 -2.84 18.26 2.93
C ILE A 219 -2.82 17.65 1.54
N LEU A 220 -3.90 17.77 0.78
CA LEU A 220 -4.01 17.24 -0.58
C LEU A 220 -3.05 17.93 -1.55
N SER A 221 -2.78 19.22 -1.33
CA SER A 221 -1.84 20.02 -2.13
C SER A 221 -0.37 19.83 -1.72
N ALA A 222 -0.11 19.25 -0.54
CA ALA A 222 1.22 19.06 -0.02
C ALA A 222 2.00 17.99 -0.80
N LYS A 223 3.33 18.08 -0.75
CA LYS A 223 4.20 17.05 -1.29
C LYS A 223 3.98 15.72 -0.56
N PRO A 224 4.01 14.58 -1.26
CA PRO A 224 3.93 13.28 -0.61
C PRO A 224 5.08 13.07 0.39
N PRO A 225 4.85 12.34 1.49
CA PRO A 225 5.85 12.22 2.56
C PRO A 225 7.02 11.29 2.24
N LEU A 226 6.85 10.40 1.27
CA LEU A 226 7.91 9.51 0.79
C LEU A 226 8.18 9.80 -0.69
N ASN A 227 9.40 9.49 -1.13
CA ASN A 227 9.75 9.53 -2.55
C ASN A 227 9.19 8.30 -3.26
N TYR A 228 7.88 8.27 -3.50
CA TYR A 228 7.22 7.21 -4.24
C TYR A 228 7.81 7.12 -5.64
N ALA A 229 8.52 6.04 -5.95
CA ALA A 229 8.99 5.79 -7.30
C ALA A 229 7.88 5.06 -8.10
N LEU A 230 7.64 5.57 -9.30
CA LEU A 230 6.54 5.16 -10.17
C LEU A 230 7.10 4.57 -11.47
N PRO A 231 6.27 3.85 -12.25
CA PRO A 231 6.60 3.50 -13.62
C PRO A 231 7.01 4.74 -14.45
N ALA A 232 7.83 4.53 -15.47
CA ALA A 232 8.27 5.62 -16.35
C ALA A 232 7.05 6.37 -16.94
N ASN A 233 7.08 7.70 -16.87
CA ASN A 233 6.03 8.66 -17.32
C ASN A 233 4.92 9.03 -16.31
N GLU A 234 4.93 8.47 -15.09
CA GLU A 234 4.07 8.98 -14.02
C GLU A 234 4.82 9.94 -13.10
N THR A 235 4.22 11.10 -12.81
CA THR A 235 4.72 12.05 -11.81
C THR A 235 3.66 12.28 -10.76
N ILE A 236 4.03 12.16 -9.49
CA ILE A 236 3.19 12.52 -8.35
C ILE A 236 3.77 13.78 -7.74
N ASN A 237 3.03 14.88 -7.85
CA ASN A 237 3.48 16.19 -7.35
C ASN A 237 2.96 16.46 -5.93
N ASN A 238 1.80 15.90 -5.61
CA ASN A 238 1.11 16.12 -4.34
C ASN A 238 0.34 14.88 -3.86
N VAL A 239 -0.22 14.94 -2.66
CA VAL A 239 -1.02 13.85 -2.09
C VAL A 239 -2.30 13.58 -2.90
N ALA A 240 -2.92 14.59 -3.50
CA ALA A 240 -4.09 14.38 -4.37
C ALA A 240 -3.75 13.47 -5.57
N ASP A 241 -2.57 13.62 -6.17
CA ASP A 241 -2.10 12.77 -7.26
C ASP A 241 -1.97 11.29 -6.83
N LEU A 242 -1.52 11.02 -5.59
CA LEU A 242 -1.49 9.65 -5.04
C LEU A 242 -2.90 9.06 -4.95
N LEU A 243 -3.84 9.83 -4.40
CA LEU A 243 -5.21 9.35 -4.15
C LEU A 243 -5.96 9.14 -5.47
N ARG A 244 -5.73 10.02 -6.47
CA ARG A 244 -6.37 9.94 -7.80
C ARG A 244 -6.19 8.58 -8.47
N ARG A 245 -5.04 7.92 -8.27
CA ARG A 245 -4.76 6.56 -8.79
C ARG A 245 -5.77 5.51 -8.30
N SER A 246 -6.33 5.71 -7.11
CA SER A 246 -7.37 4.81 -6.56
C SER A 246 -8.70 4.93 -7.34
N PHE A 247 -8.94 6.05 -8.01
CA PHE A 247 -10.21 6.34 -8.70
C PHE A 247 -10.14 6.22 -10.23
N GLN A 248 -8.95 6.05 -10.83
CA GLN A 248 -8.77 6.04 -12.29
C GLN A 248 -9.69 5.04 -13.04
N ASP A 249 -9.92 3.86 -12.46
CA ASP A 249 -10.73 2.80 -13.08
C ASP A 249 -12.15 2.73 -12.51
N VAL A 250 -12.55 3.72 -11.69
CA VAL A 250 -13.91 3.80 -11.15
C VAL A 250 -14.80 4.46 -12.21
N PRO A 251 -15.86 3.78 -12.70
CA PRO A 251 -16.79 4.37 -13.66
C PRO A 251 -17.40 5.66 -13.13
N THR A 252 -17.57 6.66 -14.00
CA THR A 252 -18.12 7.99 -13.64
C THR A 252 -19.48 7.89 -12.93
N GLN A 253 -20.33 6.95 -13.36
CA GLN A 253 -21.63 6.70 -12.74
C GLN A 253 -21.53 6.23 -11.28
N LYS A 254 -20.42 5.61 -10.89
CA LYS A 254 -20.20 5.14 -9.51
C LYS A 254 -19.60 6.22 -8.61
N LEU A 255 -18.98 7.26 -9.20
CA LEU A 255 -18.44 8.38 -8.44
C LEU A 255 -19.53 9.14 -7.66
N THR A 256 -20.78 9.16 -8.17
CA THR A 256 -21.90 9.81 -7.47
C THR A 256 -22.18 9.19 -6.11
N TYR A 257 -22.09 7.85 -5.98
CA TYR A 257 -22.26 7.17 -4.69
C TYR A 257 -21.17 7.52 -3.70
N LEU A 258 -19.93 7.70 -4.19
CA LEU A 258 -18.81 8.10 -3.36
C LEU A 258 -18.91 9.56 -2.93
N LYS A 259 -19.44 10.45 -3.79
CA LYS A 259 -19.77 11.84 -3.42
C LYS A 259 -20.87 11.91 -2.38
N GLN A 260 -21.91 11.09 -2.50
CA GLN A 260 -22.95 10.98 -1.46
C GLN A 260 -22.33 10.52 -0.13
N LEU A 261 -21.38 9.58 -0.18
CA LEU A 261 -20.68 9.08 1.00
C LEU A 261 -19.77 10.14 1.63
N SER A 262 -19.04 10.94 0.85
CA SER A 262 -18.18 12.01 1.37
C SER A 262 -18.97 13.12 2.08
N GLN A 263 -20.18 13.41 1.58
CA GLN A 263 -21.10 14.42 2.14
C GLN A 263 -21.83 13.99 3.42
N THR A 264 -21.73 12.72 3.83
CA THR A 264 -22.23 12.28 5.15
C THR A 264 -21.45 12.92 6.29
N VAL A 265 -22.06 13.02 7.49
CA VAL A 265 -21.52 13.69 8.69
C VAL A 265 -19.99 13.64 8.73
N HIS A 266 -19.35 14.81 8.69
CA HIS A 266 -17.95 14.94 8.28
C HIS A 266 -16.97 14.04 9.06
N ALA A 267 -17.22 13.78 10.35
CA ALA A 267 -16.36 12.93 11.18
C ALA A 267 -16.60 11.41 11.04
N THR A 268 -17.69 10.97 10.40
CA THR A 268 -17.99 9.55 10.25
C THR A 268 -17.08 8.92 9.20
N THR A 269 -16.30 7.93 9.64
CA THR A 269 -15.39 7.13 8.81
C THR A 269 -15.78 5.65 8.77
N VAL A 270 -16.72 5.20 9.59
CA VAL A 270 -17.19 3.81 9.62
C VAL A 270 -18.68 3.77 9.32
N PHE A 271 -19.04 2.96 8.33
CA PHE A 271 -20.39 2.84 7.80
C PHE A 271 -20.84 1.37 7.86
N HIS A 272 -22.04 1.14 8.39
CA HIS A 272 -22.69 -0.15 8.28
C HIS A 272 -23.32 -0.31 6.89
N LEU A 273 -23.39 -1.52 6.36
CA LEU A 273 -24.00 -1.81 5.06
C LEU A 273 -25.41 -1.23 4.92
N ASN A 274 -26.28 -1.43 5.92
CA ASN A 274 -27.63 -0.87 5.93
C ASN A 274 -27.65 0.67 5.80
N THR A 275 -26.66 1.37 6.38
CA THR A 275 -26.51 2.83 6.21
C THR A 275 -26.17 3.17 4.76
N LEU A 276 -25.28 2.40 4.14
CA LEU A 276 -24.92 2.58 2.73
C LEU A 276 -26.09 2.27 1.78
N GLN A 277 -26.87 1.22 2.07
CA GLN A 277 -28.10 0.89 1.32
C GLN A 277 -29.10 2.04 1.36
N ALA A 278 -29.35 2.59 2.55
CA ALA A 278 -30.25 3.73 2.71
C ALA A 278 -29.73 4.99 2.01
N LEU A 279 -28.42 5.28 2.12
CA LEU A 279 -27.79 6.45 1.52
C LEU A 279 -27.84 6.43 -0.01
N TRP A 280 -27.61 5.26 -0.62
CA TRP A 280 -27.54 5.11 -2.08
C TRP A 280 -28.88 4.77 -2.72
N HIS A 281 -29.95 4.61 -1.91
CA HIS A 281 -31.26 4.17 -2.36
C HIS A 281 -31.20 2.88 -3.20
N GLN A 282 -30.36 1.93 -2.78
CA GLN A 282 -30.16 0.65 -3.44
C GLN A 282 -30.75 -0.47 -2.60
N GLU A 283 -31.59 -1.31 -3.21
CA GLU A 283 -32.16 -2.50 -2.54
C GLU A 283 -31.06 -3.49 -2.13
N ASP A 284 -30.01 -3.63 -2.95
CA ASP A 284 -28.82 -4.41 -2.62
C ASP A 284 -27.52 -3.63 -2.88
N ALA A 285 -27.03 -2.94 -1.85
CA ALA A 285 -25.72 -2.29 -1.90
C ALA A 285 -24.52 -3.25 -1.78
N LYS A 286 -24.70 -4.55 -1.47
CA LYS A 286 -23.57 -5.48 -1.23
C LYS A 286 -22.66 -5.58 -2.45
N SER A 287 -23.24 -5.66 -3.65
CA SER A 287 -22.47 -5.70 -4.90
C SER A 287 -21.64 -4.44 -5.07
N LEU A 288 -22.26 -3.26 -4.90
CA LEU A 288 -21.59 -1.97 -5.05
C LEU A 288 -20.48 -1.76 -4.01
N VAL A 289 -20.73 -2.12 -2.74
CA VAL A 289 -19.70 -2.09 -1.70
C VAL A 289 -18.53 -3.01 -2.04
N ARG A 290 -18.81 -4.23 -2.52
CA ARG A 290 -17.76 -5.17 -2.93
C ARG A 290 -16.89 -4.60 -4.05
N GLU A 291 -17.48 -3.88 -4.99
CA GLU A 291 -16.72 -3.18 -6.03
C GLU A 291 -15.83 -2.08 -5.45
N PHE A 292 -16.33 -1.23 -4.55
CA PHE A 292 -15.51 -0.20 -3.90
C PHE A 292 -14.39 -0.78 -3.03
N VAL A 293 -14.61 -1.95 -2.42
CA VAL A 293 -13.55 -2.71 -1.76
C VAL A 293 -12.53 -3.22 -2.78
N ASN A 294 -12.96 -3.73 -3.94
CA ASN A 294 -12.07 -4.18 -5.01
C ASN A 294 -11.30 -3.03 -5.70
N TYR A 295 -11.83 -1.81 -5.67
CA TYR A 295 -11.09 -0.60 -6.04
C TYR A 295 -10.12 -0.13 -4.94
N GLY A 296 -10.17 -0.73 -3.74
CA GLY A 296 -9.36 -0.35 -2.59
C GLY A 296 -9.76 1.00 -1.99
N ILE A 297 -11.01 1.43 -2.18
CA ILE A 297 -11.57 2.69 -1.69
C ILE A 297 -12.21 2.51 -0.31
N LEU A 298 -12.95 1.41 -0.13
CA LEU A 298 -13.51 1.01 1.16
C LEU A 298 -12.69 -0.12 1.76
N GLU A 299 -12.52 -0.11 3.08
CA GLU A 299 -11.88 -1.20 3.81
C GLU A 299 -12.91 -1.97 4.65
N PRO A 300 -13.05 -3.29 4.47
CA PRO A 300 -13.94 -4.09 5.30
C PRO A 300 -13.38 -4.23 6.72
N LEU A 301 -14.19 -3.91 7.73
CA LEU A 301 -13.88 -4.11 9.15
C LEU A 301 -14.51 -5.38 9.75
N GLY A 302 -15.26 -6.13 8.93
CA GLY A 302 -16.09 -7.24 9.38
C GLY A 302 -17.45 -6.77 9.91
N GLN A 303 -18.35 -7.73 10.19
CA GLN A 303 -19.71 -7.46 10.69
C GLN A 303 -20.49 -6.44 9.84
N GLU A 304 -20.37 -6.54 8.51
CA GLU A 304 -21.01 -5.60 7.55
C GLU A 304 -20.63 -4.12 7.77
N LYS A 305 -19.48 -3.84 8.40
CA LYS A 305 -18.91 -2.48 8.57
C LYS A 305 -17.78 -2.24 7.59
N PHE A 306 -17.74 -1.01 7.08
CA PHE A 306 -16.77 -0.56 6.11
C PHE A 306 -16.19 0.78 6.54
N TYR A 307 -14.88 0.89 6.47
CA TYR A 307 -14.16 2.12 6.74
C TYR A 307 -13.92 2.89 5.45
N PHE A 308 -14.05 4.22 5.55
CA PHE A 308 -13.79 5.20 4.51
C PHE A 308 -13.05 6.39 5.14
N SER A 309 -11.80 6.63 4.73
CA SER A 309 -10.93 7.59 5.40
C SER A 309 -11.36 9.04 5.19
N LEU A 310 -11.07 9.90 6.18
CA LEU A 310 -11.29 11.34 6.06
C LEU A 310 -10.51 11.93 4.88
N LEU A 311 -9.30 11.43 4.65
CA LEU A 311 -8.47 11.85 3.53
C LEU A 311 -9.12 11.55 2.17
N MET A 312 -9.77 10.39 2.02
CA MET A 312 -10.52 10.05 0.80
C MET A 312 -11.79 10.90 0.68
N LYS A 313 -12.54 11.13 1.77
CA LYS A 313 -13.71 12.03 1.75
C LYS A 313 -13.33 13.41 1.22
N ALA A 314 -12.29 14.00 1.79
CA ALA A 314 -11.84 15.33 1.39
C ALA A 314 -11.33 15.37 -0.06
N PHE A 315 -10.64 14.32 -0.52
CA PHE A 315 -10.22 14.23 -1.91
C PHE A 315 -11.43 14.26 -2.86
N ILE A 316 -12.48 13.52 -2.55
CA ILE A 316 -13.70 13.49 -3.37
C ILE A 316 -14.38 14.86 -3.37
N ASP A 317 -14.55 15.48 -2.19
CA ASP A 317 -15.21 16.78 -2.06
C ASP A 317 -14.49 17.91 -2.82
N LEU A 318 -13.15 17.84 -2.90
CA LEU A 318 -12.31 18.90 -3.48
C LEU A 318 -11.91 18.65 -4.95
N HIS A 319 -11.91 17.40 -5.41
CA HIS A 319 -11.35 17.05 -6.72
C HIS A 319 -12.25 16.22 -7.65
N LEU A 320 -13.37 15.66 -7.19
CA LEU A 320 -14.26 14.84 -8.02
C LEU A 320 -15.64 15.47 -8.17
#